data_AF-A0A7X3P3G0-F1
#
_entry.id   AF-A0A7X3P3G0-F1
#
_cell.length_a   1.000
_cell.length_b   1.000
_cell.length_c   1.000
_cell.angle_alpha   90.00
_cell.angle_beta   90.00
_cell.angle_gamma   90.00
#
_symmetry.space_group_name_H-M   'P 1'
#
loop_
_entity.id
_entity.type
_entity.pdbx_description
1 polymer ?
#
loop_
_entity_poly.entity_id
_entity_poly.type
_entity_poly.pdbx_seq_one_letter_code
_entity_poly.pdbx_strand_id
1 'polypeptide(L)'
;MNILITSAGSELARSVAGAFAAEHTLRLTELYSVDTVEGTFVQSELGHDESTNELVRGIDTIIHIAETPPNLLAEADQPDNYAIDYQTRCTYNLLMAAAEEGVKHAIYASTLRLFEQHGEDWTVTESWRPRPTVDSFVLSKHLGEFTCREFGREGKLNVTCLRLGNLVTADAAATAEPDSMWLEMKDAVTAFQGALESSSPWRIFHIQSEFPDSRFSIGKAKGHLKFDPQFVP
;
A
#
# COMPACT_ATOMS: atom_id res chain seq x y z
N MET A 1 3.08 2.56 -19.08
CA MET A 1 3.70 3.53 -18.14
C MET A 1 4.90 2.87 -17.49
N ASN A 2 5.84 3.66 -16.97
CA ASN A 2 6.92 3.20 -16.11
C ASN A 2 6.43 3.22 -14.66
N ILE A 3 6.34 2.07 -14.01
CA ILE A 3 5.80 1.94 -12.65
C ILE A 3 6.89 1.43 -11.71
N LEU A 4 7.07 2.12 -10.59
CA LEU A 4 7.90 1.63 -9.49
C LEU A 4 7.03 0.91 -8.47
N ILE A 5 7.37 -0.32 -8.10
CA ILE A 5 6.71 -1.09 -7.04
C ILE A 5 7.71 -1.35 -5.91
N THR A 6 7.39 -0.91 -4.68
CA THR A 6 8.24 -1.18 -3.50
C THR A 6 7.89 -2.50 -2.84
N SER A 7 8.74 -2.94 -1.91
CA SER A 7 8.55 -4.17 -1.14
C SER A 7 8.46 -5.41 -2.05
N ALA A 8 9.34 -5.49 -3.05
CA ALA A 8 9.32 -6.51 -4.10
C ALA A 8 9.38 -7.95 -3.56
N GLY A 9 9.84 -8.15 -2.33
CA GLY A 9 9.83 -9.44 -1.65
C GLY A 9 8.49 -9.84 -1.04
N SER A 10 7.47 -8.97 -1.02
CA SER A 10 6.14 -9.27 -0.48
C SER A 10 5.25 -10.03 -1.49
N GLU A 11 4.31 -10.82 -0.98
CA GLU A 11 3.31 -11.51 -1.81
C GLU A 11 2.41 -10.55 -2.59
N LEU A 12 2.02 -9.44 -1.96
CA LEU A 12 1.20 -8.42 -2.59
C LEU A 12 1.96 -7.74 -3.74
N ALA A 13 3.21 -7.33 -3.54
CA ALA A 13 4.00 -6.70 -4.60
C ALA A 13 4.20 -7.64 -5.80
N ARG A 14 4.49 -8.93 -5.55
CA ARG A 14 4.61 -9.93 -6.63
C ARG A 14 3.30 -10.11 -7.40
N SER A 15 2.17 -10.17 -6.69
CA SER A 15 0.85 -10.33 -7.31
C SER A 15 0.47 -9.11 -8.16
N VAL A 16 0.71 -7.91 -7.65
CA VAL A 16 0.50 -6.65 -8.40
C VAL A 16 1.45 -6.58 -9.60
N ALA A 17 2.73 -6.89 -9.44
CA ALA A 17 3.70 -6.87 -10.54
C ALA A 17 3.31 -7.86 -11.66
N GLY A 18 2.95 -9.09 -11.31
CA GLY A 18 2.51 -10.09 -12.29
C GLY A 18 1.29 -9.65 -13.09
N ALA A 19 0.34 -8.95 -12.46
CA ALA A 19 -0.84 -8.43 -13.15
C ALA A 19 -0.55 -7.21 -14.06
N PHE A 20 0.57 -6.50 -13.83
CA PHE A 20 0.87 -5.22 -14.49
C PHE A 20 1.97 -5.37 -15.56
N ALA A 21 2.78 -6.43 -15.50
CA ALA A 21 3.96 -6.63 -16.35
C ALA A 21 3.65 -6.72 -17.85
N ALA A 22 2.44 -7.15 -18.22
CA ALA A 22 2.04 -7.28 -19.62
C ALA A 22 1.80 -5.93 -20.32
N GLU A 23 1.42 -4.88 -19.58
CA GLU A 23 0.98 -3.59 -20.13
C GLU A 23 1.90 -2.43 -19.73
N HIS A 24 2.81 -2.65 -18.79
CA HIS A 24 3.63 -1.60 -18.18
C HIS A 24 5.09 -2.03 -18.04
N THR A 25 5.98 -1.05 -18.05
CA THR A 25 7.40 -1.26 -17.75
C THR A 25 7.57 -1.15 -16.24
N LEU A 26 8.01 -2.23 -15.60
CA LEU A 26 8.11 -2.27 -14.15
C LEU A 26 9.55 -2.10 -13.66
N ARG A 27 9.71 -1.27 -12.64
CA ARG A 27 10.87 -1.22 -11.75
C ARG A 27 10.42 -1.71 -10.38
N LEU A 28 11.16 -2.63 -9.78
CA LEU A 28 10.86 -3.18 -8.46
C LEU A 28 12.03 -2.90 -7.52
N THR A 29 11.71 -2.63 -6.26
CA THR A 29 12.72 -2.35 -5.23
C THR A 29 12.41 -3.03 -3.91
N GLU A 30 13.47 -3.39 -3.20
CA GLU A 30 13.45 -4.02 -1.88
C GLU A 30 14.74 -3.66 -1.12
N LEU A 31 14.71 -3.84 0.20
CA LEU A 31 15.85 -3.63 1.11
C LEU A 31 16.97 -4.67 0.94
N TYR A 32 16.65 -5.83 0.37
CA TYR A 32 17.56 -6.94 0.12
C TYR A 32 17.42 -7.44 -1.32
N SER A 33 18.38 -8.22 -1.80
CA SER A 33 18.34 -8.77 -3.17
C SER A 33 17.16 -9.73 -3.36
N VAL A 34 16.42 -9.56 -4.46
CA VAL A 34 15.34 -10.46 -4.87
C VAL A 34 15.71 -11.06 -6.22
N ASP A 35 15.88 -12.39 -6.27
CA ASP A 35 16.48 -13.08 -7.43
C ASP A 35 15.61 -13.04 -8.69
N THR A 36 14.29 -12.98 -8.54
CA THR A 36 13.36 -13.01 -9.67
C THR A 36 12.25 -12.00 -9.46
N VAL A 37 12.17 -11.04 -10.38
CA VAL A 37 11.10 -10.04 -10.42
C VAL A 37 10.60 -9.86 -11.85
N GLU A 38 9.34 -9.45 -11.97
CA GLU A 38 8.70 -9.12 -13.25
C GLU A 38 9.11 -7.72 -13.71
N GLY A 39 10.39 -7.51 -14.04
CA GLY A 39 10.89 -6.21 -14.49
C GLY A 39 12.33 -5.93 -14.12
N THR A 40 12.68 -4.65 -13.99
CA THR A 40 14.02 -4.24 -13.54
C THR A 40 14.06 -4.18 -12.02
N PHE A 41 14.97 -4.93 -11.39
CA PHE A 41 15.20 -4.84 -9.95
C PHE A 41 16.24 -3.77 -9.60
N VAL A 42 15.98 -3.00 -8.56
CA VAL A 42 16.95 -2.07 -7.94
C VAL A 42 16.84 -2.20 -6.42
N GLN A 43 17.88 -2.70 -5.76
CA GLN A 43 17.91 -2.71 -4.28
C GLN A 43 18.06 -1.27 -3.78
N SER A 44 17.22 -0.86 -2.82
CA SER A 44 17.26 0.48 -2.25
C SER A 44 16.73 0.49 -0.82
N GLU A 45 17.39 1.25 0.05
CA GLU A 45 16.95 1.50 1.43
C GLU A 45 15.94 2.66 1.54
N LEU A 46 15.62 3.32 0.41
CA LEU A 46 14.82 4.54 0.37
C LEU A 46 15.42 5.66 1.26
N GLY A 47 16.74 5.79 1.17
CA GLY A 47 17.54 6.81 1.86
C GLY A 47 17.24 8.23 1.36
N HIS A 48 17.87 9.23 1.97
CA HIS A 48 17.73 10.64 1.59
C HIS A 48 18.85 11.10 0.63
N ASP A 49 19.59 10.15 0.05
CA ASP A 49 20.65 10.41 -0.91
C ASP A 49 20.16 10.25 -2.36
N GLU A 50 21.05 10.55 -3.31
CA GLU A 50 20.78 10.50 -4.75
C GLU A 50 20.27 9.13 -5.23
N SER A 51 20.53 8.03 -4.50
CA SER A 51 20.09 6.70 -4.92
C SER A 51 18.56 6.59 -4.99
N THR A 52 17.83 7.32 -4.14
CA THR A 52 16.37 7.37 -4.17
C THR A 52 15.88 8.21 -5.35
N ASN A 53 16.60 9.28 -5.72
CA ASN A 53 16.32 10.06 -6.94
C ASN A 53 16.53 9.21 -8.20
N GLU A 54 17.64 8.49 -8.30
CA GLU A 54 17.90 7.56 -9.41
C GLU A 54 16.83 6.45 -9.50
N LEU A 55 16.38 5.93 -8.35
CA LEU A 55 15.34 4.91 -8.27
C LEU A 55 14.02 5.38 -8.90
N VAL A 56 13.63 6.63 -8.67
CA VAL A 56 12.35 7.18 -9.16
C VAL A 56 12.49 7.91 -10.50
N ARG A 57 13.70 8.12 -11.01
CA ARG A 57 13.93 8.82 -12.28
C ARG A 57 13.25 8.09 -13.44
N GLY A 58 12.45 8.86 -14.19
CA GLY A 58 11.68 8.38 -15.35
C GLY A 58 10.47 7.51 -14.99
N ILE A 59 10.07 7.43 -13.71
CA ILE A 59 8.87 6.73 -13.27
C ILE A 59 7.64 7.64 -13.43
N ASP A 60 6.56 7.09 -13.97
CA ASP A 60 5.28 7.80 -14.11
C ASP A 60 4.45 7.69 -12.84
N THR A 61 4.45 6.51 -12.21
CA THR A 61 3.64 6.18 -11.02
C THR A 61 4.37 5.26 -10.06
N ILE A 62 4.22 5.50 -8.76
CA ILE A 62 4.77 4.66 -7.69
C ILE A 62 3.63 3.89 -7.03
N ILE A 63 3.79 2.57 -6.88
CA ILE A 63 3.01 1.71 -6.00
C ILE A 63 3.86 1.40 -4.78
N HIS A 64 3.65 2.17 -3.71
CA HIS A 64 4.35 2.00 -2.45
C HIS A 64 3.55 1.04 -1.57
N ILE A 65 3.85 -0.27 -1.70
CA ILE A 65 3.28 -1.33 -0.85
C ILE A 65 3.69 -1.12 0.61
N ALA A 66 4.89 -0.56 0.83
CA ALA A 66 5.39 -0.18 2.15
C ALA A 66 5.24 -1.33 3.17
N GLU A 67 5.55 -2.56 2.78
CA GLU A 67 5.65 -3.69 3.70
C GLU A 67 7.10 -3.78 4.18
N THR A 68 7.28 -3.79 5.50
CA THR A 68 8.60 -4.00 6.10
C THR A 68 8.88 -5.51 6.10
N PRO A 69 10.01 -5.96 5.53
CA PRO A 69 10.34 -7.37 5.47
C PRO A 69 10.34 -8.03 6.86
N PRO A 70 9.53 -9.09 7.09
CA PRO A 70 9.40 -9.68 8.42
C PRO A 70 10.71 -10.21 9.01
N ASN A 71 11.60 -10.73 8.17
CA ASN A 71 12.93 -11.18 8.58
C ASN A 71 13.81 -10.02 9.07
N LEU A 72 13.85 -8.90 8.33
CA LEU A 72 14.63 -7.73 8.75
C LEU A 72 14.05 -7.10 10.02
N LEU A 73 12.73 -7.09 10.16
CA LEU A 73 12.09 -6.63 11.38
C LEU A 73 12.45 -7.53 12.57
N ALA A 74 12.44 -8.86 12.39
CA ALA A 74 12.79 -9.81 13.44
C ALA A 74 14.27 -9.76 13.85
N GLU A 75 15.15 -9.38 12.93
CA GLU A 75 16.60 -9.26 13.15
C GLU A 75 17.02 -7.87 13.68
N ALA A 76 16.13 -6.88 13.65
CA ALA A 76 16.45 -5.51 14.08
C ALA A 76 16.60 -5.40 15.61
N ASP A 77 17.60 -4.63 16.06
CA ASP A 77 17.79 -4.32 17.50
C ASP A 77 16.58 -3.61 18.12
N GLN A 78 15.91 -2.76 17.33
CA GLN A 78 14.73 -1.98 17.72
C GLN A 78 13.64 -2.10 16.65
N PRO A 79 12.88 -3.21 16.61
CA PRO A 79 11.94 -3.50 15.53
C PRO A 79 10.86 -2.42 15.39
N ASP A 80 10.31 -1.93 16.50
CA ASP A 80 9.26 -0.91 16.48
C ASP A 80 9.74 0.42 15.87
N ASN A 81 10.94 0.86 16.27
CA ASN A 81 11.54 2.08 15.72
C ASN A 81 11.92 1.90 14.25
N TYR A 82 12.40 0.71 13.89
CA TYR A 82 12.69 0.37 12.51
C TYR A 82 11.44 0.45 11.62
N ALA A 83 10.32 -0.12 12.08
CA ALA A 83 9.03 -0.03 11.39
C ALA A 83 8.55 1.43 11.26
N ILE A 84 8.67 2.23 12.33
CA ILE A 84 8.32 3.66 12.29
C ILE A 84 9.19 4.41 11.29
N ASP A 85 10.51 4.22 11.31
CA ASP A 85 11.44 4.87 10.39
C ASP A 85 11.12 4.52 8.92
N TYR A 86 10.82 3.25 8.64
CA TYR A 86 10.49 2.78 7.31
C TYR A 86 9.17 3.38 6.78
N GLN A 87 8.11 3.41 7.59
CA GLN A 87 6.82 3.96 7.15
C GLN A 87 6.77 5.49 7.13
N THR A 88 7.72 6.17 7.78
CA THR A 88 7.71 7.63 7.90
C THR A 88 8.84 8.27 7.12
N ARG A 89 10.08 8.19 7.61
CA ARG A 89 11.25 8.81 6.98
C ARG A 89 11.49 8.28 5.58
N CYS A 90 11.48 6.96 5.38
CA CYS A 90 11.72 6.38 4.06
C CYS A 90 10.57 6.70 3.07
N THR A 91 9.32 6.67 3.52
CA THR A 91 8.17 7.15 2.71
C THR A 91 8.31 8.63 2.35
N TYR A 92 8.72 9.49 3.29
CA TYR A 92 8.98 10.91 3.01
C TYR A 92 10.07 11.08 1.96
N ASN A 93 11.20 10.39 2.09
CA ASN A 93 12.31 10.46 1.13
C ASN A 93 11.86 10.03 -0.26
N LEU A 94 11.14 8.90 -0.36
CA LEU A 94 10.61 8.39 -1.62
C LEU A 94 9.68 9.41 -2.29
N LEU A 95 8.74 9.99 -1.54
CA LEU A 95 7.80 10.97 -2.10
C LEU A 95 8.46 12.30 -2.45
N MET A 96 9.48 12.72 -1.70
CA MET A 96 10.25 13.92 -2.02
C MET A 96 11.04 13.74 -3.32
N ALA A 97 11.82 12.67 -3.42
CA ALA A 97 12.55 12.34 -4.64
C ALA A 97 11.59 12.20 -5.84
N ALA A 98 10.43 11.57 -5.64
CA ALA A 98 9.40 11.43 -6.67
C ALA A 98 8.88 12.79 -7.15
N ALA A 99 8.62 13.71 -6.22
CA ALA A 99 8.18 15.07 -6.56
C ALA A 99 9.26 15.85 -7.33
N GLU A 100 10.53 15.73 -6.94
CA GLU A 100 11.67 16.38 -7.59
C GLU A 100 11.94 15.84 -8.99
N GLU A 101 11.83 14.53 -9.18
CA GLU A 101 12.00 13.84 -10.48
C GLU A 101 10.71 13.86 -11.33
N GLY A 102 9.64 14.50 -10.84
CA GLY A 102 8.44 14.81 -11.61
C GLY A 102 7.43 13.69 -11.76
N VAL A 103 7.48 12.64 -10.92
CA VAL A 103 6.49 11.57 -10.81
C VAL A 103 5.10 12.17 -10.56
N LYS A 104 4.07 11.66 -11.26
CA LYS A 104 2.74 12.28 -11.21
C LYS A 104 1.82 11.71 -10.15
N HIS A 105 1.99 10.44 -9.79
CA HIS A 105 1.06 9.73 -8.94
C HIS A 105 1.77 8.72 -8.05
N ALA A 106 1.35 8.63 -6.79
CA ALA A 106 1.74 7.60 -5.85
C ALA A 106 0.50 6.91 -5.27
N ILE A 107 0.55 5.58 -5.22
CA ILE A 107 -0.44 4.72 -4.58
C ILE A 107 0.21 4.15 -3.32
N TYR A 108 -0.34 4.46 -2.16
CA TYR A 108 0.16 4.00 -0.86
C TYR A 108 -0.74 2.90 -0.28
N ALA A 109 -0.14 1.77 0.09
CA ALA A 109 -0.85 0.68 0.74
C ALA A 109 -0.85 0.88 2.27
N SER A 110 -1.96 1.38 2.77
CA SER A 110 -2.29 1.48 4.19
C SER A 110 -3.13 0.27 4.64
N THR A 111 -3.74 0.35 5.82
CA THR A 111 -4.48 -0.75 6.45
C THR A 111 -5.79 -0.29 7.09
N LEU A 112 -6.82 -1.14 7.02
CA LEU A 112 -8.07 -0.99 7.77
C LEU A 112 -7.88 -1.24 9.26
N ARG A 113 -6.74 -1.82 9.69
CA ARG A 113 -6.43 -2.04 11.11
C ARG A 113 -6.39 -0.74 11.94
N LEU A 114 -6.23 0.40 11.27
CA LEU A 114 -6.39 1.76 11.83
C LEU A 114 -7.76 2.02 12.50
N PHE A 115 -8.75 1.15 12.25
CA PHE A 115 -10.11 1.27 12.73
C PHE A 115 -10.54 0.16 13.70
N GLU A 116 -9.66 -0.77 14.07
CA GLU A 116 -9.95 -1.88 15.00
C GLU A 116 -10.52 -1.43 16.35
N GLN A 117 -10.23 -0.20 16.78
CA GLN A 117 -10.76 0.38 18.03
C GLN A 117 -12.21 0.90 17.92
N HIS A 118 -12.86 0.74 16.76
CA HIS A 118 -14.29 1.00 16.59
C HIS A 118 -15.08 -0.29 16.88
N GLY A 119 -16.33 -0.16 17.30
CA GLY A 119 -17.17 -1.32 17.59
C GLY A 119 -17.31 -2.22 16.36
N GLU A 120 -17.29 -3.54 16.56
CA GLU A 120 -17.38 -4.52 15.47
C GLU A 120 -18.72 -4.45 14.73
N ASP A 121 -19.79 -4.04 15.42
CA ASP A 121 -21.13 -3.86 14.86
C ASP A 121 -21.30 -2.58 14.01
N TRP A 122 -20.24 -1.79 13.81
CA TRP A 122 -20.34 -0.49 13.14
C TRP A 122 -19.88 -0.57 11.69
N THR A 123 -20.68 -0.04 10.76
CA THR A 123 -20.23 0.16 9.38
C THR A 123 -19.34 1.41 9.26
N VAL A 124 -18.02 1.21 9.23
CA VAL A 124 -17.04 2.30 9.21
C VAL A 124 -16.81 2.80 7.78
N THR A 125 -16.82 4.13 7.60
CA THR A 125 -16.58 4.79 6.29
C THR A 125 -15.29 5.61 6.33
N GLU A 126 -14.75 6.03 5.18
CA GLU A 126 -13.45 6.73 5.15
C GLU A 126 -13.46 8.12 5.80
N SER A 127 -14.64 8.68 6.12
CA SER A 127 -14.75 9.95 6.85
C SER A 127 -14.51 9.81 8.35
N TRP A 128 -14.48 8.59 8.87
CA TRP A 128 -14.24 8.32 10.28
C TRP A 128 -12.77 8.57 10.63
N ARG A 129 -12.54 8.99 11.88
CA ARG A 129 -11.20 9.26 12.39
C ARG A 129 -10.50 7.94 12.74
N PRO A 130 -9.30 7.65 12.18
CA PRO A 130 -8.46 6.54 12.66
C PRO A 130 -8.17 6.64 14.16
N ARG A 131 -8.04 5.49 14.83
CA ARG A 131 -7.71 5.39 16.27
C ARG A 131 -6.50 4.46 16.45
N PRO A 132 -5.30 4.87 15.98
CA PRO A 132 -4.10 4.07 16.18
C PRO A 132 -3.78 3.95 17.69
N THR A 133 -3.18 2.83 18.06
CA THR A 133 -2.64 2.60 19.42
C THR A 133 -1.12 2.82 19.42
N VAL A 134 -0.45 2.46 20.51
CA VAL A 134 1.02 2.43 20.58
C VAL A 134 1.63 1.22 19.87
N ASP A 135 0.81 0.33 19.32
CA ASP A 135 1.25 -0.76 18.46
C ASP A 135 2.00 -0.19 17.25
N SER A 136 3.25 -0.63 17.06
CA SER A 136 4.16 -0.04 16.08
C SER A 136 3.67 -0.23 14.64
N PHE A 137 3.04 -1.36 14.32
CA PHE A 137 2.46 -1.60 13.01
C PHE A 137 1.35 -0.61 12.68
N VAL A 138 0.35 -0.46 13.57
CA VAL A 138 -0.78 0.45 13.34
C VAL A 138 -0.33 1.91 13.38
N LEU A 139 0.54 2.28 14.33
CA LEU A 139 1.03 3.65 14.47
C LEU A 139 1.88 4.08 13.27
N SER A 140 2.80 3.22 12.82
CA SER A 140 3.69 3.53 11.68
C SER A 140 2.90 3.72 10.39
N LYS A 141 1.91 2.86 10.09
CA LYS A 141 0.99 3.05 8.96
C LYS A 141 0.18 4.35 9.06
N HIS A 142 -0.27 4.73 10.26
CA HIS A 142 -0.97 6.01 10.45
C HIS A 142 -0.08 7.22 10.12
N LEU A 143 1.18 7.18 10.55
CA LEU A 143 2.15 8.23 10.27
C LEU A 143 2.54 8.26 8.79
N GLY A 144 2.67 7.11 8.14
CA GLY A 144 2.87 7.02 6.69
C GLY A 144 1.71 7.62 5.88
N GLU A 145 0.45 7.34 6.28
CA GLU A 145 -0.73 8.00 5.70
C GLU A 145 -0.66 9.53 5.87
N PHE A 146 -0.25 10.00 7.04
CA PHE A 146 -0.10 11.43 7.32
C PHE A 146 0.91 12.07 6.36
N THR A 147 2.09 11.47 6.21
CA THR A 147 3.11 11.92 5.25
C THR A 147 2.52 12.00 3.84
N CYS A 148 1.94 10.89 3.36
CA CYS A 148 1.31 10.80 2.03
C CYS A 148 0.25 11.91 1.80
N ARG A 149 -0.57 12.18 2.82
CA ARG A 149 -1.62 13.20 2.77
C ARG A 149 -1.07 14.60 2.53
N GLU A 150 -0.01 14.97 3.23
CA GLU A 150 0.56 16.32 3.09
C GLU A 150 1.19 16.52 1.72
N PHE A 151 1.88 15.50 1.17
CA PHE A 151 2.38 15.55 -0.21
C PHE A 151 1.27 15.75 -1.24
N GLY A 152 0.15 15.02 -1.09
CA GLY A 152 -1.02 15.17 -1.96
C GLY A 152 -1.71 16.53 -1.82
N ARG A 153 -1.81 17.08 -0.61
CA ARG A 153 -2.47 18.36 -0.34
C ARG A 153 -1.66 19.58 -0.75
N GLU A 154 -0.33 19.51 -0.61
CA GLU A 154 0.60 20.51 -1.10
C GLU A 154 0.76 20.46 -2.64
N GLY A 155 0.10 19.50 -3.31
CA GLY A 155 0.09 19.38 -4.76
C GLY A 155 1.44 18.95 -5.35
N LYS A 156 2.29 18.28 -4.56
CA LYS A 156 3.61 17.79 -5.00
C LYS A 156 3.47 16.65 -6.00
N LEU A 157 2.51 15.76 -5.75
CA LEU A 157 2.10 14.67 -6.62
C LEU A 157 0.68 14.25 -6.23
N ASN A 158 -0.04 13.60 -7.14
CA ASN A 158 -1.31 12.97 -6.78
C ASN A 158 -1.03 11.79 -5.86
N VAL A 159 -1.82 11.62 -4.79
CA VAL A 159 -1.66 10.49 -3.88
C VAL A 159 -2.98 9.77 -3.64
N THR A 160 -2.98 8.46 -3.87
CA THR A 160 -4.10 7.55 -3.59
C THR A 160 -3.72 6.61 -2.47
N CYS A 161 -4.39 6.72 -1.33
CA CYS A 161 -4.19 5.85 -0.19
C CYS A 161 -5.24 4.73 -0.21
N LEU A 162 -4.78 3.48 -0.27
CA LEU A 162 -5.63 2.29 -0.19
C LEU A 162 -5.49 1.70 1.21
N ARG A 163 -6.55 1.77 2.01
CA ARG A 163 -6.60 1.09 3.32
C ARG A 163 -7.06 -0.33 3.09
N LEU A 164 -6.11 -1.25 3.11
CA LEU A 164 -6.34 -2.66 2.80
C LEU A 164 -6.89 -3.42 4.01
N GLY A 165 -7.82 -4.33 3.76
CA GLY A 165 -8.18 -5.40 4.70
C GLY A 165 -7.03 -6.38 4.94
N ASN A 166 -7.29 -7.38 5.77
CA ASN A 166 -6.34 -8.45 6.04
C ASN A 166 -6.26 -9.35 4.81
N LEU A 167 -5.09 -9.34 4.16
CA LEU A 167 -4.86 -10.10 2.94
C LEU A 167 -5.00 -11.60 3.19
N VAL A 168 -5.75 -12.27 2.33
CA VAL A 168 -5.97 -13.72 2.39
C VAL A 168 -6.01 -14.29 0.96
N THR A 169 -5.69 -15.57 0.82
CA THR A 169 -5.98 -16.32 -0.42
C THR A 169 -7.26 -17.11 -0.22
N ALA A 170 -8.00 -17.38 -1.30
CA ALA A 170 -9.23 -18.17 -1.21
C ALA A 170 -9.02 -19.53 -0.50
N ASP A 171 -7.92 -20.21 -0.78
CA ASP A 171 -7.59 -21.49 -0.15
C ASP A 171 -7.30 -21.36 1.35
N ALA A 172 -6.63 -20.28 1.77
CA ALA A 172 -6.35 -20.02 3.19
C ALA A 172 -7.64 -19.67 3.95
N ALA A 173 -8.51 -18.85 3.35
CA ALA A 173 -9.78 -18.44 3.97
C ALA A 173 -10.71 -19.63 4.23
N ALA A 174 -10.74 -20.62 3.34
CA ALA A 174 -11.60 -21.81 3.46
C ALA A 174 -11.33 -22.66 4.72
N THR A 175 -10.20 -22.46 5.40
CA THR A 175 -9.82 -23.20 6.62
C THR A 175 -9.50 -22.31 7.81
N ALA A 176 -9.52 -20.99 7.64
CA ALA A 176 -9.22 -20.03 8.68
C ALA A 176 -10.48 -19.65 9.47
N GLU A 177 -10.28 -19.12 10.67
CA GLU A 177 -11.37 -18.48 11.42
C GLU A 177 -11.89 -17.25 10.66
N PRO A 178 -13.21 -17.01 10.60
CA PRO A 178 -13.78 -15.87 9.90
C PRO A 178 -13.21 -14.53 10.38
N ASP A 179 -12.85 -13.67 9.43
CA ASP A 179 -12.38 -12.32 9.71
C ASP A 179 -13.22 -11.30 8.95
N SER A 180 -13.89 -10.43 9.72
CA SER A 180 -14.70 -9.30 9.22
C SER A 180 -13.91 -8.26 8.41
N MET A 181 -12.60 -8.42 8.25
CA MET A 181 -11.69 -7.53 7.54
C MET A 181 -11.00 -8.18 6.34
N TRP A 182 -11.39 -9.40 5.93
CA TRP A 182 -10.72 -10.07 4.81
C TRP A 182 -10.71 -9.26 3.51
N LEU A 183 -9.57 -9.33 2.84
CA LEU A 183 -9.36 -8.86 1.49
C LEU A 183 -8.63 -9.96 0.71
N GLU A 184 -9.31 -10.57 -0.26
CA GLU A 184 -8.67 -11.59 -1.08
C GLU A 184 -7.59 -10.98 -1.99
N MET A 185 -6.52 -11.72 -2.25
CA MET A 185 -5.36 -11.22 -3.00
C MET A 185 -5.71 -10.70 -4.41
N LYS A 186 -6.58 -11.37 -5.16
CA LYS A 186 -7.03 -10.92 -6.49
C LYS A 186 -7.88 -9.66 -6.38
N ASP A 187 -8.78 -9.59 -5.39
CA ASP A 187 -9.54 -8.37 -5.11
C ASP A 187 -8.57 -7.19 -4.82
N ALA A 188 -7.56 -7.39 -3.98
CA ALA A 188 -6.53 -6.39 -3.72
C ALA A 188 -5.86 -5.91 -5.02
N VAL A 189 -5.45 -6.83 -5.90
CA VAL A 189 -4.85 -6.51 -7.20
C VAL A 189 -5.79 -5.65 -8.07
N THR A 190 -7.08 -5.98 -8.13
CA THR A 190 -8.05 -5.15 -8.90
C THR A 190 -8.19 -3.74 -8.35
N ALA A 191 -8.07 -3.56 -7.02
CA ALA A 191 -8.08 -2.23 -6.42
C ALA A 191 -6.85 -1.40 -6.81
N PHE A 192 -5.66 -2.02 -6.91
CA PHE A 192 -4.47 -1.34 -7.43
C PHE A 192 -4.62 -0.97 -8.91
N GLN A 193 -5.24 -1.81 -9.74
CA GLN A 193 -5.52 -1.50 -11.15
C GLN A 193 -6.45 -0.28 -11.26
N GLY A 194 -7.54 -0.26 -10.50
CA GLY A 194 -8.46 0.87 -10.44
C GLY A 194 -7.79 2.15 -9.90
N ALA A 195 -6.91 2.02 -8.90
CA ALA A 195 -6.16 3.14 -8.36
C ALA A 195 -5.23 3.76 -9.39
N LEU A 196 -4.57 2.95 -10.22
CA LEU A 196 -3.68 3.40 -11.30
C LEU A 196 -4.40 4.34 -12.29
N GLU A 197 -5.67 4.09 -12.58
CA GLU A 197 -6.49 4.91 -13.48
C GLU A 197 -7.08 6.17 -12.81
N SER A 198 -7.19 6.18 -11.47
CA SER A 198 -7.94 7.19 -10.71
C SER A 198 -7.04 8.20 -9.96
N SER A 199 -6.17 8.90 -10.68
CA SER A 199 -5.29 9.90 -10.05
C SER A 199 -6.07 11.16 -9.61
N SER A 200 -5.77 11.66 -8.41
CA SER A 200 -6.32 12.88 -7.81
C SER A 200 -5.36 13.40 -6.73
N PRO A 201 -5.38 14.70 -6.37
CA PRO A 201 -4.41 15.26 -5.43
C PRO A 201 -4.30 14.47 -4.12
N TRP A 202 -5.44 14.16 -3.50
CA TRP A 202 -5.51 13.26 -2.35
C TRP A 202 -6.83 12.49 -2.34
N ARG A 203 -6.76 11.15 -2.31
CA ARG A 203 -7.92 10.27 -2.13
C ARG A 203 -7.57 9.13 -1.17
N ILE A 204 -8.57 8.70 -0.42
CA ILE A 204 -8.50 7.54 0.47
C ILE A 204 -9.65 6.62 0.12
N PHE A 205 -9.36 5.32 0.06
CA PHE A 205 -10.35 4.27 -0.18
C PHE A 205 -10.21 3.16 0.85
N HIS A 206 -11.33 2.67 1.37
CA HIS A 206 -11.36 1.38 2.05
C HIS A 206 -11.43 0.27 0.99
N ILE A 207 -10.52 -0.70 1.09
CA ILE A 207 -10.43 -1.83 0.17
C ILE A 207 -10.61 -3.11 0.99
N GLN A 208 -11.74 -3.75 0.78
CA GLN A 208 -12.15 -4.98 1.47
C GLN A 208 -12.93 -5.85 0.48
N SER A 209 -12.82 -7.17 0.57
CA SER A 209 -13.77 -8.05 -0.10
C SER A 209 -15.18 -7.89 0.49
N GLU A 210 -16.22 -8.13 -0.31
CA GLU A 210 -17.61 -7.90 0.10
C GLU A 210 -18.32 -9.22 0.42
N PHE A 211 -18.67 -9.39 1.70
CA PHE A 211 -19.37 -10.56 2.23
C PHE A 211 -20.26 -10.14 3.41
N PRO A 212 -21.23 -10.96 3.87
CA PRO A 212 -22.23 -10.54 4.87
C PRO A 212 -21.67 -9.90 6.15
N ASP A 213 -20.52 -10.37 6.63
CA ASP A 213 -19.87 -9.88 7.85
C ASP A 213 -18.81 -8.79 7.59
N SER A 214 -18.73 -8.26 6.37
CA SER A 214 -17.80 -7.17 6.04
C SER A 214 -18.20 -5.86 6.75
N ARG A 215 -17.24 -5.25 7.44
CA ARG A 215 -17.48 -4.10 8.32
C ARG A 215 -17.24 -2.73 7.67
N PHE A 216 -16.47 -2.67 6.59
CA PHE A 216 -16.02 -1.41 6.00
C PHE A 216 -16.77 -1.07 4.73
N SER A 217 -17.30 0.15 4.66
CA SER A 217 -17.94 0.64 3.44
C SER A 217 -16.92 0.82 2.33
N ILE A 218 -17.10 0.11 1.21
CA ILE A 218 -16.28 0.18 -0.01
C ILE A 218 -16.94 1.00 -1.14
N GLY A 219 -18.02 1.74 -0.83
CA GLY A 219 -18.82 2.44 -1.85
C GLY A 219 -18.03 3.45 -2.68
N LYS A 220 -17.04 4.14 -2.09
CA LYS A 220 -16.15 5.03 -2.85
C LYS A 220 -15.20 4.27 -3.76
N ALA A 221 -14.69 3.12 -3.32
CA ALA A 221 -13.83 2.27 -4.15
C ALA A 221 -14.62 1.75 -5.37
N LYS A 222 -15.86 1.28 -5.17
CA LYS A 222 -16.78 0.92 -6.27
C LYS A 222 -16.97 2.05 -7.28
N GLY A 223 -17.25 3.26 -6.79
CA GLY A 223 -17.55 4.41 -7.66
C GLY A 223 -16.34 5.02 -8.37
N HIS A 224 -15.18 5.09 -7.72
CA HIS A 224 -14.00 5.78 -8.26
C HIS A 224 -12.94 4.85 -8.85
N LEU A 225 -12.78 3.66 -8.27
CA LEU A 225 -11.78 2.67 -8.71
C LEU A 225 -12.40 1.57 -9.57
N LYS A 226 -13.74 1.56 -9.76
CA LYS A 226 -14.49 0.44 -10.34
C LYS A 226 -14.20 -0.89 -9.62
N PHE A 227 -13.91 -0.80 -8.32
CA PHE A 227 -13.55 -1.96 -7.50
C PHE A 227 -14.81 -2.81 -7.23
N ASP A 228 -14.86 -4.01 -7.78
CA ASP A 228 -15.98 -4.95 -7.66
C ASP A 228 -15.47 -6.30 -7.15
N PRO A 229 -15.30 -6.46 -5.82
CA PRO A 229 -14.70 -7.67 -5.25
C PRO A 229 -15.55 -8.90 -5.52
N GLN A 230 -14.92 -10.02 -5.86
CA GLN A 230 -15.60 -11.27 -6.22
C GLN A 230 -15.40 -12.38 -5.18
N PHE A 231 -14.60 -12.14 -4.16
CA PHE A 231 -14.33 -13.13 -3.14
C PHE A 231 -15.57 -13.47 -2.31
N VAL A 232 -15.78 -14.78 -2.15
CA VAL A 232 -16.77 -15.35 -1.25
C VAL A 232 -16.01 -16.31 -0.33
N PRO A 233 -15.98 -16.04 0.99
CA PRO A 233 -15.30 -16.89 1.96
C PRO A 233 -15.93 -18.27 2.14
#